data_AF-A9AX08-F1
#
_entry.id   AF-A9AX08-F1
#
_cell.length_a   1.000
_cell.length_b   1.000
_cell.length_c   1.000
_cell.angle_alpha   90.00
_cell.angle_beta   90.00
_cell.angle_gamma   90.00
#
_symmetry.space_group_name_H-M   'P 1'
#
loop_
_entity.id
_entity.type
_entity.pdbx_description
1 polymer ?
#
loop_
_entity_poly.entity_id
_entity_poly.type
_entity_poly.pdbx_seq_one_letter_code
_entity_poly.pdbx_strand_id
1 'polypeptide(L)'
;MRRFGWMLLLILTVGCSVNSKNSQPQPIITETGEHVTVFPNYIAIVVPGYELTCLTDPVLSIQTADGWLPLEDFIMQPHYLDDKFNFVAGMCDEVGCNKINHEHPLAIGLPLYQHIGERKHLLDRTGEIKMLPAYRMVSPTQTVKLDITYFLDDACSKQQTYSTTIDLSN
;
A
#
# COMPACT_ATOMS: atom_id res chain seq x y z
N MET A 1 6.08 -4.06 76.36
CA MET A 1 5.98 -5.53 76.31
C MET A 1 5.29 -5.92 75.00
N ARG A 2 5.91 -6.87 74.24
CA ARG A 2 5.36 -7.80 73.21
C ARG A 2 4.54 -7.20 72.03
N ARG A 3 5.02 -7.18 70.78
CA ARG A 3 5.31 -8.24 69.77
C ARG A 3 4.07 -8.76 69.00
N PHE A 4 4.34 -9.05 67.71
CA PHE A 4 3.58 -9.79 66.67
C PHE A 4 2.61 -8.92 65.84
N GLY A 5 2.80 -8.78 64.52
CA GLY A 5 2.82 -9.86 63.50
C GLY A 5 1.36 -10.09 63.11
N TRP A 6 0.94 -10.07 61.84
CA TRP A 6 1.11 -11.17 60.92
C TRP A 6 0.91 -10.70 59.48
N MET A 7 1.78 -11.25 58.64
CA MET A 7 1.75 -11.37 57.19
C MET A 7 0.51 -12.17 56.78
N LEU A 8 -0.21 -11.74 55.73
CA LEU A 8 -1.12 -12.64 55.01
C LEU A 8 -0.90 -12.50 53.51
N LEU A 9 -0.64 -13.66 52.95
CA LEU A 9 -0.16 -13.98 51.61
C LEU A 9 -1.33 -13.93 50.61
N LEU A 10 -1.00 -13.47 49.39
CA LEU A 10 -1.53 -13.85 48.06
C LEU A 10 -2.87 -14.61 47.98
N ILE A 11 -3.79 -14.06 47.18
CA ILE A 11 -4.53 -14.86 46.20
C ILE A 11 -4.40 -14.20 44.83
N LEU A 12 -3.79 -14.96 43.91
CA LEU A 12 -3.82 -14.76 42.48
C LEU A 12 -5.26 -14.72 41.96
N THR A 13 -5.63 -13.67 41.24
CA THR A 13 -6.55 -13.82 40.12
C THR A 13 -5.90 -13.23 38.88
N VAL A 14 -5.44 -14.16 38.05
CA VAL A 14 -5.06 -13.98 36.67
C VAL A 14 -6.29 -13.46 35.93
N GLY A 15 -6.44 -12.15 35.89
CA GLY A 15 -7.25 -11.49 34.87
C GLY A 15 -6.41 -11.46 33.61
N CYS A 16 -6.49 -12.52 32.79
CA CYS A 16 -6.12 -12.43 31.39
C CYS A 16 -7.01 -11.36 30.77
N SER A 17 -6.54 -10.10 30.81
CA SER A 17 -7.05 -9.09 29.91
C SER A 17 -6.59 -9.55 28.53
N VAL A 18 -7.50 -10.25 27.84
CA VAL A 18 -7.39 -10.51 26.41
C VAL A 18 -7.42 -9.13 25.78
N ASN A 19 -6.23 -8.54 25.68
CA ASN A 19 -6.00 -7.34 24.91
C ASN A 19 -6.13 -7.82 23.48
N SER A 20 -7.36 -7.79 22.96
CA SER A 20 -7.67 -7.94 21.55
C SER A 20 -7.07 -6.73 20.84
N LYS A 21 -5.74 -6.71 20.74
CA LYS A 21 -5.08 -6.01 19.66
C LYS A 21 -5.68 -6.65 18.42
N ASN A 22 -6.48 -5.86 17.71
CA ASN A 22 -6.70 -6.00 16.28
C ASN A 22 -5.31 -6.11 15.64
N SER A 23 -4.74 -7.31 15.67
CA SER A 23 -3.50 -7.64 15.01
C SER A 23 -3.94 -7.88 13.59
N GLN A 24 -3.86 -6.82 12.80
CA GLN A 24 -3.81 -6.98 11.36
C GLN A 24 -2.74 -8.06 11.07
N PRO A 25 -3.05 -9.03 10.20
CA PRO A 25 -2.12 -10.09 9.84
C PRO A 25 -0.72 -9.52 9.60
N GLN A 26 0.27 -10.05 10.31
CA GLN A 26 1.64 -9.60 10.13
C GLN A 26 2.28 -10.32 8.94
N PRO A 27 3.15 -9.62 8.19
CA PRO A 27 3.90 -10.22 7.08
C PRO A 27 4.80 -11.40 7.54
N ILE A 28 4.90 -12.51 6.78
CA ILE A 28 5.70 -13.72 7.06
C ILE A 28 7.13 -13.61 6.49
N ILE A 29 8.13 -13.26 7.31
CA ILE A 29 9.48 -12.95 6.82
C ILE A 29 10.19 -14.19 6.19
N THR A 30 10.75 -14.03 4.98
CA THR A 30 11.65 -15.01 4.33
C THR A 30 13.14 -14.65 4.54
N GLU A 31 14.07 -15.58 4.29
CA GLU A 31 15.53 -15.41 4.57
C GLU A 31 16.19 -14.20 3.88
N THR A 32 15.57 -13.63 2.84
CA THR A 32 16.05 -12.45 2.11
C THR A 32 15.48 -11.12 2.63
N GLY A 33 14.48 -11.18 3.53
CA GLY A 33 13.87 -10.01 4.18
C GLY A 33 12.70 -9.41 3.41
N GLU A 34 12.46 -9.78 2.14
CA GLU A 34 11.25 -9.38 1.43
C GLU A 34 10.03 -10.20 1.88
N HIS A 35 8.88 -9.53 1.95
CA HIS A 35 7.60 -10.18 2.17
C HIS A 35 6.44 -9.41 1.54
N VAL A 36 5.47 -10.14 1.00
CA VAL A 36 4.24 -9.61 0.45
C VAL A 36 3.04 -10.25 1.15
N THR A 37 2.13 -9.44 1.67
CA THR A 37 0.88 -9.87 2.31
C THR A 37 -0.30 -9.32 1.55
N VAL A 38 -1.25 -10.17 1.16
CA VAL A 38 -2.48 -9.74 0.48
C VAL A 38 -3.61 -9.60 1.49
N PHE A 39 -4.26 -8.45 1.50
CA PHE A 39 -5.48 -8.17 2.24
C PHE A 39 -6.64 -7.90 1.26
N PRO A 40 -7.90 -7.94 1.71
CA PRO A 40 -9.04 -7.71 0.82
C PRO A 40 -9.03 -6.36 0.08
N ASN A 41 -8.44 -5.33 0.67
CA ASN A 41 -8.48 -3.95 0.18
C ASN A 41 -7.09 -3.34 -0.08
N TYR A 42 -6.00 -4.08 0.16
CA TYR A 42 -4.65 -3.61 -0.14
C TYR A 42 -3.64 -4.77 -0.13
N ILE A 43 -2.47 -4.54 -0.72
CA ILE A 43 -1.32 -5.44 -0.65
C ILE A 43 -0.23 -4.74 0.15
N ALA A 44 0.24 -5.35 1.25
CA ALA A 44 1.33 -4.82 2.06
C ALA A 44 2.66 -5.46 1.66
N ILE A 45 3.68 -4.65 1.50
CA ILE A 45 4.96 -5.10 0.97
C ILE A 45 6.11 -4.56 1.82
N VAL A 46 7.02 -5.46 2.17
CA VAL A 46 8.26 -5.13 2.84
C VAL A 46 9.40 -5.61 1.96
N VAL A 47 10.37 -4.73 1.71
CA VAL A 47 11.65 -5.04 1.04
C VAL A 47 12.80 -4.49 1.89
N PRO A 48 13.99 -5.10 1.87
CA PRO A 48 15.11 -4.61 2.64
C PRO A 48 15.63 -3.32 2.03
N GLY A 49 15.60 -2.21 2.77
CA GLY A 49 16.24 -0.97 2.33
C GLY A 49 15.44 0.28 2.65
N TYR A 50 15.47 1.22 1.71
CA TYR A 50 14.90 2.55 1.84
C TYR A 50 13.98 2.89 0.67
N GLU A 51 13.04 3.79 0.91
CA GLU A 51 12.14 4.39 -0.08
C GLU A 51 12.38 5.90 -0.16
N LEU A 52 12.09 6.50 -1.31
CA LEU A 52 11.85 7.93 -1.41
C LEU A 52 10.35 8.15 -1.20
N THR A 53 9.98 8.84 -0.12
CA THR A 53 8.57 9.07 0.19
C THR A 53 7.84 9.72 -0.99
N CYS A 54 6.66 9.19 -1.30
CA CYS A 54 5.79 9.60 -2.41
C CYS A 54 6.35 9.44 -3.83
N LEU A 55 7.56 8.90 -4.00
CA LEU A 55 8.17 8.65 -5.31
C LEU A 55 8.46 7.16 -5.53
N THR A 56 8.55 6.40 -4.45
CA THR A 56 8.62 4.95 -4.47
C THR A 56 7.20 4.39 -4.52
N ASP A 57 6.64 4.34 -5.73
CA ASP A 57 5.33 3.73 -5.96
C ASP A 57 5.50 2.28 -6.43
N PRO A 58 4.99 1.29 -5.69
CA PRO A 58 4.88 -0.06 -6.17
C PRO A 58 3.99 -0.13 -7.41
N VAL A 59 4.41 -0.86 -8.44
CA VAL A 59 3.65 -1.04 -9.67
C VAL A 59 3.04 -2.43 -9.70
N LEU A 60 1.71 -2.49 -9.79
CA LEU A 60 0.99 -3.74 -9.99
C LEU A 60 0.51 -3.84 -11.44
N SER A 61 0.85 -4.95 -12.10
CA SER A 61 0.49 -5.21 -13.49
C SER A 61 -0.37 -6.46 -13.62
N ILE A 62 -1.34 -6.43 -14.53
CA ILE A 62 -2.13 -7.61 -14.94
C ILE A 62 -1.58 -8.20 -16.24
N GLN A 63 -1.69 -9.52 -16.40
CA GLN A 63 -1.34 -10.18 -17.65
C GLN A 63 -2.44 -9.94 -18.70
N THR A 64 -2.04 -9.46 -19.88
CA THR A 64 -2.88 -9.28 -21.07
C THR A 64 -2.29 -10.03 -22.27
N ALA A 65 -2.98 -10.02 -23.42
CA ALA A 65 -2.45 -10.59 -24.67
C ALA A 65 -1.18 -9.88 -25.16
N ASP A 66 -1.05 -8.58 -24.86
CA ASP A 66 0.08 -7.73 -25.27
C ASP A 66 1.22 -7.72 -24.24
N GLY A 67 1.08 -8.46 -23.13
CA GLY A 67 2.05 -8.53 -22.03
C GLY A 67 1.49 -8.03 -20.71
N TRP A 68 2.39 -7.64 -19.80
CA TRP A 68 2.03 -7.06 -18.50
C TRP A 68 1.58 -5.61 -18.68
N LEU A 69 0.34 -5.32 -18.29
CA LEU A 69 -0.23 -3.98 -18.30
C LEU A 69 -0.20 -3.41 -16.87
N PRO A 70 0.57 -2.34 -16.60
CA PRO A 70 0.54 -1.67 -15.31
C PRO A 70 -0.82 -1.02 -15.05
N LEU A 71 -1.25 -1.07 -13.80
CA LEU A 71 -2.45 -0.42 -13.30
C LEU A 71 -2.07 0.60 -12.22
N GLU A 72 -2.86 1.66 -12.10
CA GLU A 72 -2.70 2.67 -11.06
C GLU A 72 -3.50 2.25 -9.82
N ASP A 73 -2.95 2.42 -8.62
CA ASP A 73 -3.70 2.24 -7.37
C ASP A 73 -4.22 3.57 -6.79
N PHE A 74 -3.72 4.68 -7.32
CA PHE A 74 -4.16 6.03 -6.98
C PHE A 74 -4.01 7.00 -8.17
N ILE A 75 -4.93 7.97 -8.29
CA ILE A 75 -4.91 8.99 -9.37
C ILE A 75 -4.87 10.38 -8.74
N MET A 76 -3.72 11.07 -8.87
CA MET A 76 -3.46 12.37 -8.25
C MET A 76 -4.06 13.59 -8.98
N GLN A 77 -4.77 13.37 -10.09
CA GLN A 77 -5.28 14.44 -10.96
C GLN A 77 -6.81 14.36 -11.12
N PRO A 78 -7.50 15.46 -11.51
CA PRO A 78 -8.90 15.39 -11.89
C PRO A 78 -9.11 14.37 -13.00
N HIS A 79 -10.06 13.45 -12.82
CA HIS A 79 -10.26 12.33 -13.74
C HIS A 79 -11.74 11.90 -13.78
N TYR A 80 -12.07 11.04 -14.73
CA TYR A 80 -13.31 10.26 -14.71
C TYR A 80 -12.98 8.86 -14.21
N LEU A 81 -13.75 8.36 -13.23
CA LEU A 81 -13.70 6.97 -12.77
C LEU A 81 -15.10 6.38 -12.94
N ASP A 82 -15.21 5.32 -13.73
CA ASP A 82 -16.49 4.65 -14.06
C ASP A 82 -17.58 5.68 -14.43
N ASP A 83 -17.23 6.55 -15.37
CA ASP A 83 -18.07 7.62 -15.92
C ASP A 83 -18.44 8.77 -14.98
N LYS A 84 -17.94 8.78 -13.75
CA LYS A 84 -18.14 9.86 -12.79
C LYS A 84 -16.91 10.73 -12.67
N PHE A 85 -17.11 12.06 -12.68
CA PHE A 85 -16.04 13.00 -12.43
C PHE A 85 -15.59 12.88 -10.96
N ASN A 86 -14.29 12.67 -10.78
CA ASN A 86 -13.63 12.57 -9.48
C ASN A 86 -12.50 13.59 -9.42
N PHE A 87 -12.35 14.19 -8.25
CA PHE A 87 -11.27 15.11 -7.95
C PHE A 87 -10.70 14.73 -6.59
N VAL A 88 -9.45 14.29 -6.61
CA VAL A 88 -8.68 14.02 -5.39
C VAL A 88 -7.48 14.94 -5.42
N ALA A 89 -7.29 15.70 -4.34
CA ALA A 89 -6.07 16.44 -4.12
C ALA A 89 -5.17 15.60 -3.21
N GLY A 90 -4.18 14.95 -3.80
CA GLY A 90 -3.05 14.38 -3.07
C GLY A 90 -1.89 15.36 -3.13
N MET A 91 -1.28 15.67 -2.00
CA MET A 91 -0.01 16.40 -1.95
C MET A 91 1.01 15.51 -1.25
N CYS A 92 2.18 15.39 -1.86
CA CYS A 92 3.37 14.98 -1.13
C CYS A 92 4.02 16.25 -0.59
N ASP A 93 3.98 16.41 0.74
CA ASP A 93 4.53 17.61 1.37
C ASP A 93 6.06 17.56 1.48
N GLU A 94 6.64 16.35 1.54
CA GLU A 94 8.08 16.15 1.67
C GLU A 94 8.56 14.84 1.03
N VAL A 95 9.63 14.93 0.24
CA VAL A 95 10.37 13.78 -0.30
C VAL A 95 11.58 13.54 0.59
N GLY A 96 11.60 12.42 1.29
CA GLY A 96 12.69 11.99 2.16
C GLY A 96 13.06 10.53 1.90
N CYS A 97 14.31 10.18 2.22
CA CYS A 97 14.77 8.80 2.16
C CYS A 97 14.50 8.11 3.50
N ASN A 98 13.56 7.16 3.53
CA ASN A 98 13.12 6.50 4.76
C ASN A 98 13.34 5.00 4.69
N LYS A 99 13.73 4.41 5.84
CA LYS A 99 13.92 2.97 5.92
C LYS A 99 12.56 2.26 5.87
N ILE A 100 12.41 1.35 4.91
CA ILE A 100 11.23 0.49 4.80
C ILE A 100 11.28 -0.53 5.95
N ASN A 101 10.19 -0.66 6.69
CA ASN A 101 10.09 -1.62 7.79
C ASN A 101 8.68 -2.22 7.91
N HIS A 102 8.52 -3.21 8.78
CA HIS A 102 7.26 -3.92 8.96
C HIS A 102 6.15 -3.09 9.63
N GLU A 103 6.49 -2.03 10.35
CA GLU A 103 5.50 -1.15 11.00
C GLU A 103 4.86 -0.19 10.00
N HIS A 104 5.60 0.16 8.94
CA HIS A 104 5.16 1.03 7.85
C HIS A 104 5.55 0.39 6.51
N PRO A 105 4.87 -0.71 6.11
CA PRO A 105 5.14 -1.35 4.83
C PRO A 105 4.68 -0.45 3.68
N LEU A 106 5.28 -0.64 2.51
CA LEU A 106 4.72 -0.12 1.26
C LEU A 106 3.35 -0.76 1.04
N ALA A 107 2.42 -0.02 0.45
CA ALA A 107 1.07 -0.51 0.23
C ALA A 107 0.59 -0.20 -1.19
N ILE A 108 -0.17 -1.13 -1.76
CA ILE A 108 -0.92 -0.92 -3.00
C ILE A 108 -2.40 -0.99 -2.66
N GLY A 109 -3.14 0.07 -2.96
CA GLY A 109 -4.59 0.11 -2.77
C GLY A 109 -5.32 -0.83 -3.73
N LEU A 110 -6.34 -1.54 -3.24
CA LEU A 110 -7.30 -2.25 -4.09
C LEU A 110 -8.69 -1.61 -3.90
N PRO A 111 -9.50 -1.45 -4.97
CA PRO A 111 -9.26 -1.88 -6.35
C PRO A 111 -8.29 -0.96 -7.10
N LEU A 112 -7.83 -1.41 -8.26
CA LEU A 112 -6.92 -0.68 -9.13
C LEU A 112 -7.68 0.06 -10.23
N TYR A 113 -6.97 0.89 -10.98
CA TYR A 113 -7.48 1.75 -12.02
C TYR A 113 -6.73 1.51 -13.33
N GLN A 114 -7.49 1.25 -14.38
CA GLN A 114 -6.95 1.15 -15.73
C GLN A 114 -7.34 2.40 -16.51
N HIS A 115 -6.36 3.07 -17.12
CA HIS A 115 -6.61 4.14 -18.08
C HIS A 115 -7.31 3.58 -19.33
N ILE A 116 -8.46 4.17 -19.69
CA ILE A 116 -9.29 3.77 -20.82
C ILE A 116 -9.44 4.88 -21.87
N GLY A 117 -8.63 5.94 -21.76
CA GLY A 117 -8.62 7.08 -22.66
C GLY A 117 -9.00 8.38 -21.98
N GLU A 118 -9.56 9.31 -22.75
CA GLU A 118 -9.82 10.68 -22.32
C GLU A 118 -11.30 11.04 -22.48
N ARG A 119 -11.83 11.90 -21.60
CA ARG A 119 -13.20 12.40 -21.63
C ARG A 119 -13.24 13.92 -21.55
N LYS A 120 -14.19 14.49 -22.29
CA LYS A 120 -14.45 15.93 -22.29
C LYS A 120 -15.07 16.37 -20.96
N HIS A 121 -14.40 17.27 -20.26
CA HIS A 121 -14.97 17.95 -19.10
C HIS A 121 -16.00 19.00 -19.55
N LEU A 122 -17.17 19.03 -18.89
CA LEU A 122 -18.30 19.86 -19.29
C LEU A 122 -18.23 21.30 -18.77
N LEU A 123 -17.30 21.63 -17.88
CA LEU A 123 -17.19 22.94 -17.26
C LEU A 123 -15.81 23.53 -17.45
N ASP A 124 -15.66 24.34 -18.49
CA ASP A 124 -14.64 25.38 -18.48
C ASP A 124 -15.32 26.74 -18.62
N ARG A 125 -15.15 27.59 -17.60
CA ARG A 125 -15.65 28.98 -17.61
C ARG A 125 -14.87 29.85 -18.61
N THR A 126 -13.76 29.35 -19.15
CA THR A 126 -12.93 30.01 -20.17
C THR A 126 -13.35 29.64 -21.60
N GLY A 127 -14.24 28.66 -21.77
CA GLY A 127 -14.69 28.17 -23.09
C GLY A 127 -13.77 27.12 -23.72
N GLU A 128 -12.66 26.76 -23.08
CA GLU A 128 -11.78 25.70 -23.55
C GLU A 128 -12.32 24.30 -23.19
N ILE A 129 -12.14 23.34 -24.10
CA ILE A 129 -12.55 21.96 -23.83
C ILE A 129 -11.38 21.27 -23.14
N LYS A 130 -11.45 21.10 -21.82
CA LYS A 130 -10.47 20.28 -21.10
C LYS A 130 -10.79 18.80 -21.29
N MET A 131 -9.87 18.06 -21.91
CA MET A 131 -9.88 16.60 -21.88
C MET A 131 -9.26 16.15 -20.56
N LEU A 132 -9.94 15.23 -19.87
CA LEU A 132 -9.49 14.64 -18.61
C LEU A 132 -9.37 13.13 -18.77
N PRO A 133 -8.41 12.50 -18.12
CA PRO A 133 -8.21 11.08 -18.23
C PRO A 133 -9.40 10.34 -17.64
N ALA A 134 -9.75 9.23 -18.28
CA ALA A 134 -10.84 8.35 -17.87
C ALA A 134 -10.25 6.99 -17.51
N TYR A 135 -10.74 6.48 -16.39
CA TYR A 135 -10.31 5.23 -15.80
C TYR A 135 -11.53 4.34 -15.54
N ARG A 136 -11.28 3.03 -15.57
CA ARG A 136 -12.21 2.05 -15.04
C ARG A 136 -11.62 1.38 -13.81
N MET A 137 -12.48 1.05 -12.86
CA MET A 137 -12.10 0.22 -11.72
C MET A 137 -11.83 -1.21 -12.17
N VAL A 138 -10.74 -1.79 -11.66
CA VAL A 138 -10.32 -3.17 -11.90
C VAL A 138 -10.05 -3.85 -10.57
N SER A 139 -10.80 -4.92 -10.29
CA SER A 139 -10.53 -5.82 -9.16
C SER A 139 -9.91 -7.10 -9.72
N PRO A 140 -8.57 -7.18 -9.82
CA PRO A 140 -7.93 -8.36 -10.39
C PRO A 140 -8.18 -9.59 -9.51
N THR A 141 -8.69 -10.66 -10.11
CA THR A 141 -8.89 -11.98 -9.49
C THR A 141 -7.95 -13.03 -10.11
N GLN A 142 -6.82 -12.57 -10.65
CA GLN A 142 -5.86 -13.36 -11.42
C GLN A 142 -4.45 -13.17 -10.86
N THR A 143 -3.49 -13.91 -11.41
CA THR A 143 -2.07 -13.62 -11.17
C THR A 143 -1.71 -12.21 -11.65
N VAL A 144 -1.04 -11.48 -10.77
CA VAL A 144 -0.50 -10.13 -11.02
C VAL A 144 1.01 -10.13 -10.84
N LYS A 145 1.68 -9.20 -11.53
CA LYS A 145 3.10 -8.92 -11.33
C LYS A 145 3.24 -7.67 -10.46
N LEU A 146 4.10 -7.74 -9.46
CA LEU A 146 4.47 -6.65 -8.58
C LEU A 146 5.92 -6.26 -8.85
N ASP A 147 6.16 -5.00 -9.18
CA ASP A 147 7.49 -4.41 -9.31
C ASP A 147 7.63 -3.27 -8.30
N ILE A 148 8.73 -3.26 -7.54
CA ILE A 148 8.98 -2.26 -6.49
C ILE A 148 10.38 -1.74 -6.65
N THR A 149 10.48 -0.43 -6.86
CA THR A 149 11.78 0.24 -6.79
C THR A 149 12.10 0.56 -5.34
N TYR A 150 13.32 0.25 -4.89
CA TYR A 150 13.79 0.59 -3.55
C TYR A 150 15.29 0.92 -3.57
N PHE A 151 15.84 1.38 -2.46
CA PHE A 151 17.23 1.80 -2.36
C PHE A 151 17.98 1.02 -1.27
N LEU A 152 19.25 0.72 -1.54
CA LEU A 152 20.12 -0.04 -0.63
C LEU A 152 20.83 0.84 0.42
N ASP A 153 20.74 2.16 0.30
CA ASP A 153 21.42 3.13 1.16
C ASP A 153 20.46 4.23 1.67
N ASP A 154 20.84 4.85 2.79
CA ASP A 154 20.11 5.92 3.47
C ASP A 154 20.15 7.26 2.73
N ALA A 155 21.01 7.37 1.71
CA ALA A 155 21.05 8.48 0.78
C ALA A 155 20.13 8.28 -0.45
N CYS A 156 19.46 7.13 -0.57
CA CYS A 156 18.64 6.76 -1.73
C CYS A 156 19.37 6.95 -3.07
N SER A 157 20.63 6.52 -3.15
CA SER A 157 21.48 6.64 -4.34
C SER A 157 21.69 5.32 -5.08
N LYS A 158 21.49 4.18 -4.39
CA LYS A 158 21.68 2.84 -4.95
C LYS A 158 20.34 2.14 -5.16
N GLN A 159 19.74 2.40 -6.31
CA GLN A 159 18.46 1.84 -6.69
C GLN A 159 18.54 0.32 -6.98
N GLN A 160 17.49 -0.40 -6.59
CA GLN A 160 17.21 -1.79 -6.92
C GLN A 160 15.73 -1.95 -7.26
N THR A 161 15.39 -3.07 -7.89
CA THR A 161 14.00 -3.44 -8.15
C THR A 161 13.75 -4.85 -7.64
N TYR A 162 12.74 -4.98 -6.77
CA TYR A 162 12.17 -6.26 -6.39
C TYR A 162 10.99 -6.57 -7.32
N SER A 163 10.99 -7.77 -7.91
CA SER A 163 9.93 -8.23 -8.80
C SER A 163 9.40 -9.58 -8.35
N THR A 164 8.09 -9.70 -8.24
CA THR A 164 7.43 -10.97 -7.89
C THR A 164 6.07 -11.10 -8.58
N THR A 165 5.48 -12.30 -8.54
CA THR A 165 4.12 -12.56 -9.01
C THR A 165 3.27 -13.04 -7.86
N ILE A 166 2.04 -12.54 -7.76
CA ILE A 166 1.10 -12.83 -6.68
C ILE A 166 -0.18 -13.35 -7.31
N ASP A 167 -0.75 -14.42 -6.74
CA ASP A 167 -2.06 -14.90 -7.15
C ASP A 167 -3.16 -14.22 -6.31
N LEU A 168 -4.09 -13.54 -6.98
CA LEU A 168 -5.22 -12.84 -6.35
C LEU A 168 -6.55 -13.60 -6.51
N SER A 169 -6.54 -14.87 -6.89
CA SER A 169 -7.74 -15.68 -7.18
C SER A 169 -8.57 -16.15 -5.96
N ASN A 170 -8.39 -15.53 -4.78
CA ASN A 170 -9.09 -15.91 -3.55
C ASN A 170 -10.60 -15.57 -3.56
#